data_AF-A0AAJ1JEZ3-F1
#
_entry.id   AF-A0AAJ1JEZ3-F1
#
_cell.length_a   1.000
_cell.length_b   1.000
_cell.length_c   1.000
_cell.angle_alpha   90.00
_cell.angle_beta   90.00
_cell.angle_gamma   90.00
#
_symmetry.space_group_name_H-M   'P 1'
#
loop_
_entity.id
_entity.type
_entity.pdbx_description
1 polymer ?
#
loop_
_entity_poly.entity_id
_entity_poly.type
_entity_poly.pdbx_seq_one_letter_code
_entity_poly.pdbx_strand_id
1 'polypeptide(L)'
;MIFEKLKNMKLDIIEGLYFEISDYFLSIDNISDLDITKDKIHSLTINETGNKYVIKVNAKGLSEEDIKIIFLNFVHFIEYSYLTIYSKKELGDEIVYELISCLPSNDGFYCEVHFKL
;
A
#
# COMPACT_ATOMS: atom_id res chain seq x y z
N MET A 1 -10.54 -22.23 0.23
CA MET A 1 -11.49 -21.41 -0.56
C MET A 1 -10.93 -20.05 -0.97
N ILE A 2 -10.25 -19.29 -0.09
CA ILE A 2 -9.58 -18.02 -0.45
C ILE A 2 -8.47 -18.21 -1.52
N PHE A 3 -7.61 -19.21 -1.38
CA PHE A 3 -6.54 -19.50 -2.35
C PHE A 3 -7.04 -19.81 -3.77
N GLU A 4 -8.21 -20.44 -3.91
CA GLU A 4 -8.83 -20.70 -5.23
C GLU A 4 -9.42 -19.42 -5.85
N LYS A 5 -9.88 -18.46 -5.02
CA LYS A 5 -10.28 -17.14 -5.51
C LYS A 5 -9.09 -16.34 -6.00
N LEU A 6 -7.97 -16.35 -5.26
CA LEU A 6 -6.73 -15.66 -5.64
C LEU A 6 -6.20 -16.11 -7.02
N LYS A 7 -6.31 -17.41 -7.33
CA LYS A 7 -5.84 -17.98 -8.62
C LYS A 7 -6.57 -17.45 -9.85
N ASN A 8 -7.80 -16.96 -9.70
CA ASN A 8 -8.65 -16.51 -10.80
C ASN A 8 -8.77 -14.98 -10.86
N MET A 9 -8.03 -14.25 -10.02
CA MET A 9 -8.05 -12.79 -10.03
C MET A 9 -7.29 -12.24 -11.23
N LYS A 10 -7.89 -11.24 -11.86
CA LYS A 10 -7.27 -10.43 -12.90
C LYS A 10 -6.74 -9.17 -12.24
N LEU A 11 -5.47 -9.24 -11.86
CA LEU A 11 -4.76 -8.11 -11.26
C LEU A 11 -4.09 -7.36 -12.40
N ASP A 12 -4.39 -6.07 -12.53
CA ASP A 12 -3.85 -5.20 -13.57
C ASP A 12 -3.54 -3.80 -13.03
N ILE A 13 -2.86 -3.00 -13.84
CA ILE A 13 -2.68 -1.57 -13.61
C ILE A 13 -4.01 -0.88 -13.93
N ILE A 14 -4.57 -0.17 -12.94
CA ILE A 14 -5.87 0.49 -13.05
C ILE A 14 -5.66 1.97 -13.36
N GLU A 15 -6.33 2.45 -14.41
CA GLU A 15 -6.29 3.87 -14.78
C GLU A 15 -6.73 4.74 -13.59
N GLY A 16 -5.93 5.76 -13.27
CA GLY A 16 -6.21 6.67 -12.16
C GLY A 16 -5.64 6.23 -10.81
N LEU A 17 -5.43 4.92 -10.58
CA LEU A 17 -5.00 4.41 -9.28
C LEU A 17 -3.61 4.91 -8.86
N TYR A 18 -2.72 5.15 -9.83
CA TYR A 18 -1.44 5.81 -9.57
C TYR A 18 -1.62 7.15 -8.84
N PHE A 19 -2.59 7.96 -9.28
CA PHE A 19 -2.85 9.27 -8.67
C PHE A 19 -3.45 9.13 -7.28
N GLU A 20 -4.36 8.17 -7.07
CA GLU A 20 -4.92 7.89 -5.74
C GLU A 20 -3.84 7.45 -4.74
N ILE A 21 -2.94 6.56 -5.16
CA ILE A 21 -1.79 6.14 -4.35
C ILE A 21 -0.91 7.35 -4.03
N SER A 22 -0.56 8.15 -5.05
CA SER A 22 0.27 9.34 -4.89
C SER A 22 -0.37 10.35 -3.93
N ASP A 23 -1.65 10.66 -4.11
CA ASP A 23 -2.40 11.62 -3.29
C ASP A 23 -2.44 11.17 -1.83
N TYR A 24 -2.68 9.88 -1.58
CA TYR A 24 -2.64 9.35 -0.22
C TYR A 24 -1.27 9.58 0.43
N PHE A 25 -0.18 9.11 -0.17
CA PHE A 25 1.14 9.17 0.46
C PHE A 25 1.68 10.60 0.58
N LEU A 26 1.34 11.49 -0.36
CA LEU A 26 1.66 12.92 -0.26
C LEU A 26 0.80 13.65 0.78
N SER A 27 -0.39 13.12 1.13
CA SER A 27 -1.27 13.70 2.13
C SER A 27 -0.93 13.31 3.57
N ILE A 28 -0.06 12.30 3.80
CA ILE A 28 0.30 11.85 5.15
C ILE A 28 0.88 13.01 5.99
N ASP A 29 1.55 13.96 5.36
CA ASP A 29 2.06 15.19 5.99
C ASP A 29 0.95 16.07 6.61
N ASN A 30 -0.31 15.87 6.24
CA ASN A 30 -1.48 16.60 6.71
C ASN A 30 -2.35 15.82 7.71
N ILE A 31 -2.01 14.57 8.05
CA ILE A 31 -2.77 13.77 9.01
C ILE A 31 -2.35 14.18 10.43
N SER A 32 -3.06 15.17 10.99
CA SER A 32 -2.79 15.81 12.30
C SER A 32 -2.83 14.88 13.52
N ASP A 33 -3.33 13.65 13.38
CA ASP A 33 -3.52 12.70 14.48
C ASP A 33 -2.35 11.72 14.63
N LEU A 34 -1.43 11.72 13.67
CA LEU A 34 -0.15 11.04 13.77
C LEU A 34 0.89 12.10 14.10
N ASP A 35 1.65 11.94 15.20
CA ASP A 35 2.86 12.72 15.50
C ASP A 35 4.01 12.38 14.51
N ILE A 36 3.65 12.26 13.23
CA ILE A 36 4.55 12.15 12.10
C ILE A 36 4.87 13.59 11.72
N THR A 37 5.89 14.14 12.35
CA THR A 37 6.50 15.39 11.89
C THR A 37 6.93 15.24 10.43
N LYS A 38 6.84 16.34 9.66
CA LYS A 38 7.26 16.49 8.24
C LYS A 38 8.63 15.89 7.87
N ASP A 39 9.44 15.53 8.86
CA ASP A 39 10.79 15.01 8.71
C ASP A 39 10.86 13.48 8.60
N LYS A 40 9.75 12.73 8.66
CA LYS A 40 9.81 11.26 8.75
C LYS A 40 9.65 10.51 7.42
N ILE A 41 8.81 10.99 6.49
CA ILE A 41 8.75 10.44 5.12
C ILE A 41 9.71 11.20 4.21
N HIS A 42 10.91 10.64 4.04
CA HIS A 42 12.00 11.36 3.34
C HIS A 42 11.92 11.25 1.81
N SER A 43 11.25 10.22 1.30
CA SER A 43 11.12 9.98 -0.14
C SER A 43 10.00 8.99 -0.45
N LEU A 44 9.24 9.28 -1.50
CA LEU A 44 8.24 8.40 -2.09
C LEU A 44 8.66 8.05 -3.52
N THR A 45 8.55 6.79 -3.90
CA THR A 45 8.64 6.36 -5.31
C THR A 45 7.54 5.36 -5.59
N ILE A 46 6.79 5.56 -6.67
CA ILE A 46 5.74 4.65 -7.12
C ILE A 46 6.13 4.20 -8.53
N ASN A 47 6.26 2.89 -8.72
CA ASN A 47 6.53 2.30 -10.02
C ASN A 47 5.46 1.28 -10.37
N GLU A 48 5.12 1.20 -11.65
CA GLU A 48 4.34 0.09 -12.20
C GLU A 48 5.32 -0.99 -12.63
N THR A 49 5.15 -2.22 -12.18
CA THR A 49 6.06 -3.34 -12.51
C THR A 49 5.25 -4.58 -12.83
N GLY A 50 5.15 -4.92 -14.11
CA GLY A 50 4.24 -5.95 -14.57
C GLY A 50 2.80 -5.52 -14.31
N ASN A 51 2.09 -6.26 -13.46
CA ASN A 51 0.69 -6.02 -13.13
C ASN A 51 0.47 -5.55 -11.67
N LYS A 52 1.48 -4.88 -11.10
CA LYS A 52 1.43 -4.35 -9.72
C LYS A 52 2.05 -2.97 -9.61
N TYR A 53 1.62 -2.25 -8.58
CA TYR A 53 2.27 -1.04 -8.11
C TYR A 53 3.30 -1.39 -7.04
N VAL A 54 4.52 -0.88 -7.19
CA VAL A 54 5.59 -0.98 -6.19
C VAL A 54 5.83 0.42 -5.63
N ILE A 55 5.44 0.60 -4.38
CA ILE A 55 5.51 1.83 -3.63
C ILE A 55 6.66 1.71 -2.65
N LYS A 56 7.61 2.64 -2.69
CA LYS A 56 8.76 2.70 -1.78
C LYS A 56 8.67 3.97 -0.96
N VAL A 57 8.64 3.80 0.35
CA VAL A 57 8.54 4.87 1.34
C VAL A 57 9.77 4.78 2.23
N ASN A 58 10.53 5.87 2.32
CA ASN A 58 11.55 5.98 3.35
C ASN A 58 10.88 6.38 4.66
N ALA A 59 10.84 5.44 5.60
CA ALA A 59 10.17 5.51 6.89
C ALA A 59 11.17 5.62 8.05
N LYS A 60 12.39 6.10 7.78
CA LYS A 60 13.43 6.17 8.80
C LYS A 60 13.00 6.99 10.01
N GLY A 61 13.07 6.35 11.18
CA GLY A 61 12.65 6.96 12.45
C GLY A 61 11.16 6.83 12.77
N LEU A 62 10.37 6.13 11.94
CA LEU A 62 9.04 5.66 12.30
C LEU A 62 9.13 4.35 13.08
N SER A 63 8.22 4.19 14.05
CA SER A 63 8.03 2.91 14.70
C SER A 63 7.27 1.95 13.78
N GLU A 64 7.35 0.65 14.05
CA GLU A 64 6.53 -0.32 13.32
C GLU A 64 5.03 -0.06 13.48
N GLU A 65 4.61 0.52 14.61
CA GLU A 65 3.23 0.88 14.87
C GLU A 65 2.77 2.03 13.97
N ASP A 66 3.59 3.07 13.81
CA ASP A 66 3.31 4.16 12.87
C ASP A 66 3.18 3.63 11.44
N ILE A 67 4.12 2.78 11.02
CA ILE A 67 4.11 2.15 9.69
C ILE A 67 2.84 1.33 9.48
N LYS A 68 2.43 0.56 10.49
CA LYS A 68 1.19 -0.21 10.45
C LYS A 68 -0.03 0.70 10.31
N ILE A 69 -0.10 1.80 11.05
CA ILE A 69 -1.22 2.74 10.98
C ILE A 69 -1.28 3.39 9.59
N ILE A 70 -0.15 3.87 9.06
CA ILE A 70 -0.05 4.41 7.70
C ILE A 70 -0.55 3.37 6.68
N PHE A 71 -0.05 2.13 6.76
CA PHE A 71 -0.47 1.10 5.82
C PHE A 71 -1.97 0.77 5.93
N LEU A 72 -2.53 0.65 7.15
CA LEU A 72 -3.96 0.36 7.30
C LEU A 72 -4.85 1.50 6.82
N ASN A 73 -4.45 2.75 7.04
CA ASN A 73 -5.14 3.91 6.50
C ASN A 73 -5.08 3.94 4.97
N PHE A 74 -3.94 3.56 4.38
CA PHE A 74 -3.81 3.39 2.94
C PHE A 74 -4.78 2.32 2.40
N VAL A 75 -4.83 1.16 3.05
CA VAL A 75 -5.76 0.08 2.68
C VAL A 75 -7.20 0.60 2.70
N HIS A 76 -7.60 1.28 3.77
CA HIS A 76 -8.97 1.80 3.90
C HIS A 76 -9.31 2.88 2.86
N PHE A 77 -8.31 3.63 2.40
CA PHE A 77 -8.48 4.65 1.38
C PHE A 77 -8.72 4.05 -0.02
N ILE A 78 -8.06 2.93 -0.33
CA ILE A 78 -7.97 2.39 -1.70
C ILE A 78 -8.73 1.07 -1.90
N GLU A 79 -9.26 0.48 -0.84
CA GLU A 79 -9.90 -0.83 -0.90
C GLU A 79 -11.18 -0.86 -1.74
N TYR A 80 -11.39 -1.99 -2.41
CA TYR A 80 -12.61 -2.30 -3.13
C TYR A 80 -13.56 -3.07 -2.23
N SER A 81 -14.85 -2.87 -2.46
CA SER A 81 -15.92 -3.31 -1.55
C SER A 81 -16.10 -4.83 -1.44
N TYR A 82 -15.48 -5.63 -2.31
CA TYR A 82 -15.73 -7.07 -2.36
C TYR A 82 -14.69 -7.90 -1.60
N LEU A 83 -13.41 -7.71 -1.90
CA LEU A 83 -12.36 -8.47 -1.25
C LEU A 83 -11.07 -7.67 -1.21
N THR A 84 -10.55 -7.51 0.01
CA THR A 84 -9.25 -6.90 0.29
C THR A 84 -8.48 -7.82 1.22
N ILE A 85 -7.27 -8.19 0.81
CA ILE A 85 -6.37 -9.04 1.59
C ILE A 85 -5.00 -8.40 1.56
N TYR A 86 -4.33 -8.40 2.71
CA TYR A 86 -2.93 -8.00 2.78
C TYR A 86 -2.09 -8.96 3.62
N SER A 87 -0.78 -8.90 3.42
CA SER A 87 0.21 -9.59 4.27
C SER A 87 1.39 -8.68 4.58
N LYS A 88 2.06 -8.93 5.72
CA LYS A 88 3.30 -8.24 6.14
C LYS A 88 4.47 -9.21 6.01
N LYS A 89 5.61 -8.72 5.52
CA LYS A 89 6.91 -9.38 5.54
C LYS A 89 7.95 -8.43 6.10
N GLU A 90 8.84 -8.95 6.93
CA GLU A 90 10.00 -8.20 7.43
C GLU A 90 11.24 -8.71 6.67
N LEU A 91 11.97 -7.80 6.04
CA LEU A 91 13.12 -8.10 5.20
C LEU A 91 14.29 -7.19 5.61
N GLY A 92 15.06 -7.60 6.61
CA GLY A 92 16.21 -6.84 7.09
C GLY A 92 15.78 -5.48 7.66
N ASP A 93 16.12 -4.39 6.98
CA ASP A 93 15.79 -3.01 7.33
C ASP A 93 14.48 -2.52 6.69
N GLU A 94 13.66 -3.42 6.13
CA GLU A 94 12.44 -3.05 5.43
C GLU A 94 11.22 -3.86 5.92
N ILE A 95 10.08 -3.17 6.01
CA ILE A 95 8.77 -3.79 6.19
C ILE A 95 8.03 -3.70 4.86
N VAL A 96 7.66 -4.85 4.32
CA VAL A 96 6.94 -4.96 3.05
C VAL A 96 5.51 -5.42 3.31
N TYR A 97 4.55 -4.64 2.84
CA TYR A 97 3.17 -5.05 2.77
C TYR A 97 2.77 -5.38 1.33
N GLU A 98 2.07 -6.51 1.18
CA GLU A 98 1.46 -6.93 -0.08
C GLU A 98 -0.04 -6.76 0.06
N LEU A 99 -0.70 -6.02 -0.83
CA LEU A 99 -2.13 -5.70 -0.80
C LEU A 99 -2.79 -6.10 -2.12
N ILE A 100 -3.78 -6.98 -2.06
CA ILE A 100 -4.66 -7.30 -3.18
C ILE A 100 -6.06 -6.82 -2.83
N SER A 101 -6.69 -6.11 -3.77
CA SER A 101 -8.06 -5.61 -3.64
C SER A 101 -8.81 -5.84 -4.94
N CYS A 102 -10.03 -6.35 -4.88
CA CYS A 102 -10.78 -6.81 -6.05
C CYS A 102 -12.27 -6.45 -5.97
N LEU A 103 -12.87 -6.28 -7.15
CA LEU A 103 -14.31 -6.18 -7.37
C LEU A 103 -14.95 -7.58 -7.48
N PRO A 104 -16.29 -7.69 -7.42
CA PRO A 104 -16.99 -8.95 -7.65
C PRO A 104 -16.73 -9.59 -9.02
N SER A 105 -16.27 -8.83 -10.02
CA SER A 105 -15.87 -9.34 -11.34
C SER A 105 -14.54 -10.10 -11.33
N ASN A 106 -13.84 -10.11 -10.20
CA ASN A 106 -12.44 -10.56 -10.01
C ASN A 106 -11.39 -9.67 -10.68
N ASP A 107 -11.76 -8.50 -11.21
CA ASP A 107 -10.80 -7.47 -11.59
C ASP A 107 -10.35 -6.72 -10.33
N GLY A 108 -9.06 -6.41 -10.26
CA GLY A 108 -8.49 -5.78 -9.08
C GLY A 108 -7.07 -5.28 -9.31
N PHE A 109 -6.47 -4.80 -8.24
CA PHE A 109 -5.10 -4.31 -8.25
C PHE A 109 -4.24 -5.05 -7.21
N TYR A 110 -2.94 -5.00 -7.46
CA TYR A 110 -1.92 -5.49 -6.54
C TYR A 110 -0.94 -4.37 -6.22
N CYS A 111 -0.72 -4.11 -4.93
CA CYS A 111 0.27 -3.15 -4.45
C CYS A 111 1.30 -3.86 -3.55
N GLU A 112 2.56 -3.50 -3.72
CA GLU A 112 3.63 -3.78 -2.76
C GLU A 112 4.11 -2.46 -2.17
N VAL A 113 3.96 -2.29 -0.86
CA VAL A 113 4.39 -1.10 -0.13
C VAL A 113 5.61 -1.45 0.71
N HIS A 114 6.75 -0.89 0.35
CA HIS A 114 8.04 -1.10 0.98
C HIS A 114 8.37 0.09 1.88
N PHE A 115 8.35 -0.12 3.18
CA PHE A 115 8.76 0.86 4.18
C PHE A 115 10.20 0.59 4.61
N LYS A 116 11.12 1.47 4.24
CA LYS A 116 12.53 1.38 4.63
C LYS A 116 12.78 2.10 5.95
N LEU A 117 13.31 1.39 6.94
CA LEU A 117 13.52 1.86 8.32
C LEU A 117 14.78 2.71 8.52
#